data_AF-A0A842HR11-F1
#
_entry.id   AF-A0A842HR11-F1
#
_cell.length_a   1.000
_cell.length_b   1.000
_cell.length_c   1.000
_cell.angle_alpha   90.00
_cell.angle_beta   90.00
_cell.angle_gamma   90.00
#
_symmetry.space_group_name_H-M   'P 1'
#
loop_
_entity.id
_entity.type
_entity.pdbx_description
1 polymer ?
#
loop_
_entity_poly.entity_id
_entity_poly.type
_entity_poly.pdbx_seq_one_letter_code
_entity_poly.pdbx_strand_id
1 'polypeptide(L)'
;MKLRTNFKRTLSALAVTASCAFVGQAHAADSATVGDAKAAVNKVSMCIGCHGIEGYKASFPEVYHVPKIAGQNAEYIVAALKEYASGARSFPTMEAIAKSLSEKDMADLAAYYANLK
;
A
#
# COMPACT_ATOMS: atom_id res chain seq x y z
N MET A 1 74.00 -11.14 -1.14
CA MET A 1 73.09 -10.06 -0.75
C MET A 1 72.41 -10.46 0.55
N LYS A 2 72.44 -9.53 1.52
CA LYS A 2 71.83 -9.48 2.88
C LYS A 2 70.54 -10.32 3.10
N LEU A 3 70.07 -10.71 4.28
CA LEU A 3 70.47 -10.67 5.69
C LEU A 3 69.16 -10.92 6.50
N ARG A 4 69.24 -11.68 7.60
CA ARG A 4 68.37 -11.64 8.81
C ARG A 4 66.92 -12.17 8.77
N THR A 5 66.74 -13.17 9.63
CA THR A 5 65.60 -13.48 10.51
C THR A 5 64.72 -12.30 10.92
N ASN A 6 63.42 -12.53 11.12
CA ASN A 6 62.68 -11.96 12.25
C ASN A 6 61.39 -12.72 12.58
N PHE A 7 61.51 -13.53 13.64
CA PHE A 7 60.46 -13.92 14.55
C PHE A 7 59.94 -12.68 15.28
N LYS A 8 58.64 -12.35 15.16
CA LYS A 8 57.94 -11.54 16.16
C LYS A 8 56.50 -12.04 16.35
N ARG A 9 56.29 -12.56 17.56
CA ARG A 9 55.00 -12.79 18.22
C ARG A 9 54.32 -11.43 18.42
N THR A 10 53.03 -11.33 18.12
CA THR A 10 52.13 -10.40 18.83
C THR A 10 50.71 -10.94 18.80
N LEU A 11 50.21 -11.27 19.99
CA LEU A 11 48.79 -11.39 20.30
C LEU A 11 48.04 -10.14 19.81
N SER A 12 46.90 -10.33 19.16
CA SER A 12 45.79 -9.38 19.23
C SER A 12 44.48 -10.17 19.26
N ALA A 13 43.98 -10.36 20.48
CA ALA A 13 42.58 -10.66 20.71
C ALA A 13 41.75 -9.49 20.18
N LEU A 14 40.80 -9.76 19.29
CA LEU A 14 39.66 -8.87 19.12
C LEU A 14 38.40 -9.73 19.09
N ALA A 15 37.71 -9.68 20.23
CA ALA A 15 36.46 -10.37 20.48
C ALA A 15 35.40 -9.90 19.45
N VAL A 16 34.94 -10.82 18.60
CA VAL A 16 33.74 -10.62 17.80
C VAL A 16 32.56 -11.14 18.63
N THR A 17 32.09 -10.34 19.57
CA THR A 17 30.75 -10.51 20.17
C THR A 17 29.92 -9.30 19.81
N ALA A 18 29.56 -9.18 18.52
CA ALA A 18 28.51 -8.28 18.09
C ALA A 18 27.16 -8.97 18.35
N SER A 19 26.77 -8.98 19.62
CA SER A 19 25.48 -9.52 20.07
C SER A 19 24.32 -8.77 19.44
N CYS A 20 23.32 -9.56 19.05
CA CYS A 20 22.02 -9.18 18.55
C CYS A 20 21.41 -7.98 19.29
N ALA A 21 21.24 -6.86 18.59
CA ALA A 21 20.35 -5.79 18.98
C ALA A 21 19.51 -5.35 17.77
N PHE A 22 18.76 -6.30 17.18
CA PHE A 22 17.55 -5.92 16.46
C PHE A 22 16.47 -5.66 17.51
N VAL A 23 16.46 -4.44 18.05
CA VAL A 23 15.32 -3.92 18.80
C VAL A 23 14.17 -3.85 17.81
N GLY A 24 13.19 -4.74 17.95
CA GLY A 24 11.97 -4.71 17.15
C GLY A 24 11.24 -3.39 17.40
N GLN A 25 11.27 -2.51 16.41
CA GLN A 25 10.39 -1.34 16.36
C GLN A 25 8.96 -1.88 16.20
N ALA A 26 8.21 -1.94 17.30
CA ALA A 26 6.77 -2.13 17.24
C ALA A 26 6.18 -0.85 16.61
N HIS A 27 5.89 -0.89 15.31
CA HIS A 27 5.02 0.10 14.71
C HIS A 27 3.68 -0.02 15.41
N ALA A 28 3.25 1.04 16.09
CA ALA A 28 1.88 1.16 16.56
C ALA A 28 0.98 0.91 15.34
N ALA A 29 0.11 -0.10 15.44
CA ALA A 29 -0.94 -0.30 14.46
C ALA A 29 -1.75 1.00 14.43
N ASP A 30 -1.64 1.73 13.33
CA ASP A 30 -2.39 2.96 13.12
C ASP A 30 -3.87 2.60 13.31
N SER A 31 -4.56 3.30 14.21
CA SER A 31 -5.97 3.02 14.48
C SER A 31 -6.72 3.16 13.15
N ALA A 32 -7.21 2.04 12.61
CA ALA A 32 -7.87 2.03 11.31
C ALA A 32 -9.02 3.04 11.33
N THR A 33 -9.03 3.94 10.34
CA THR A 33 -10.13 4.90 10.17
C THR A 33 -11.43 4.14 9.93
N VAL A 34 -12.42 4.36 10.81
CA VAL A 34 -13.72 3.70 10.68
C VAL A 34 -14.51 4.36 9.55
N GLY A 35 -14.92 3.56 8.57
CA GLY A 35 -15.73 4.01 7.43
C GLY A 35 -17.22 4.07 7.72
N ASP A 36 -17.90 5.03 7.10
CA ASP A 36 -19.35 5.21 7.07
C ASP A 36 -19.85 5.17 5.62
N ALA A 37 -20.54 4.09 5.25
CA ALA A 37 -21.09 3.90 3.91
C ALA A 37 -22.08 5.01 3.49
N LYS A 38 -22.76 5.66 4.45
CA LYS A 38 -23.69 6.77 4.14
C LYS A 38 -22.96 8.06 3.80
N ALA A 39 -21.77 8.27 4.37
CA ALA A 39 -20.93 9.44 4.08
C ALA A 39 -20.32 9.36 2.67
N ALA A 40 -20.19 8.17 2.09
CA ALA A 40 -19.61 7.95 0.77
C ALA A 40 -20.47 8.46 -0.41
N VAL A 41 -21.76 8.77 -0.20
CA VAL A 41 -22.75 9.01 -1.27
C VAL A 41 -22.28 10.01 -2.32
N ASN A 42 -21.64 11.11 -1.91
CA ASN A 42 -21.17 12.15 -2.82
C ASN A 42 -19.91 11.76 -3.63
N LYS A 43 -19.22 10.69 -3.24
CA LYS A 43 -17.97 10.22 -3.84
C LYS A 43 -18.16 8.96 -4.69
N VAL A 44 -19.20 8.17 -4.42
CA VAL A 44 -19.54 6.95 -5.18
C VAL A 44 -19.70 7.22 -6.67
N SER A 45 -20.27 8.39 -7.03
CA SER A 45 -20.47 8.80 -8.43
C SER A 45 -19.17 8.80 -9.25
N MET A 46 -18.02 9.08 -8.63
CA MET A 46 -16.72 9.08 -9.30
C MET A 46 -16.21 7.67 -9.63
N CYS A 47 -16.66 6.65 -8.89
CA CYS A 47 -16.17 5.28 -9.06
C CYS A 47 -17.13 4.43 -9.89
N ILE A 48 -18.45 4.63 -9.77
CA ILE A 48 -19.44 3.84 -10.52
C ILE A 48 -19.32 4.03 -12.04
N GLY A 49 -18.84 5.20 -12.50
CA GLY A 49 -18.65 5.49 -13.92
C GLY A 49 -17.66 4.56 -14.63
N CYS A 50 -16.74 3.92 -13.91
CA CYS A 50 -15.81 2.93 -14.48
C CYS A 50 -16.04 1.53 -13.90
N HIS A 51 -16.28 1.42 -12.60
CA HIS A 51 -16.38 0.13 -11.90
C HIS A 51 -17.78 -0.49 -11.91
N GLY A 52 -18.79 0.25 -12.33
CA GLY A 52 -20.19 -0.19 -12.40
C GLY A 52 -20.67 -0.52 -13.81
N ILE A 53 -19.83 -0.35 -14.85
CA ILE A 53 -20.21 -0.67 -16.23
C ILE A 53 -20.34 -2.19 -16.39
N GLU A 54 -21.41 -2.64 -17.04
CA GLU A 54 -21.63 -4.06 -17.35
C GLU A 54 -20.45 -4.64 -18.15
N GLY A 55 -20.01 -5.84 -17.76
CA GLY A 55 -18.81 -6.47 -18.35
C GLY A 55 -17.48 -5.88 -17.89
N TYR A 56 -17.50 -4.87 -17.00
CA TYR A 56 -16.35 -4.24 -16.36
C TYR A 56 -15.29 -3.77 -17.35
N LYS A 57 -15.77 -3.00 -18.33
CA LYS A 57 -14.98 -2.46 -19.43
C LYS A 57 -15.27 -0.96 -19.52
N ALA A 58 -14.22 -0.15 -19.47
CA ALA A 58 -14.34 1.31 -19.56
C ALA A 58 -13.59 1.87 -20.77
N SER A 59 -14.04 3.05 -21.22
CA SER A 59 -13.51 3.86 -22.32
C SER A 59 -13.70 3.30 -23.73
N PHE A 60 -13.88 4.22 -24.69
CA PHE A 60 -13.95 4.03 -26.14
C PHE A 60 -13.00 5.06 -26.78
N PRO A 61 -12.27 4.75 -27.87
CA PRO A 61 -12.27 3.51 -28.65
C PRO A 61 -11.39 2.38 -28.08
N GLU A 62 -10.44 2.69 -27.20
CA GLU A 62 -9.66 1.68 -26.48
C GLU A 62 -10.42 1.23 -25.22
N VAL A 63 -10.93 0.01 -25.29
CA VAL A 63 -11.62 -0.65 -24.18
C VAL A 63 -10.59 -1.34 -23.30
N TYR A 64 -10.55 -0.99 -22.02
CA TYR A 64 -9.74 -1.69 -21.02
C TYR A 64 -10.60 -2.30 -19.92
N HIS A 65 -10.06 -3.33 -19.28
CA HIS A 65 -10.70 -4.01 -18.16
C HIS A 65 -10.56 -3.18 -16.89
N VAL A 66 -11.69 -2.97 -16.23
CA VAL A 66 -11.79 -2.34 -14.91
C VAL A 66 -12.18 -3.42 -13.91
N PRO A 67 -11.63 -3.45 -12.68
CA PRO A 67 -12.01 -4.47 -11.70
C PRO A 67 -13.40 -4.20 -11.11
N LYS A 68 -14.19 -5.26 -10.87
CA LYS A 68 -15.38 -5.19 -10.00
C LYS A 68 -14.92 -4.92 -8.57
N ILE A 69 -15.47 -3.87 -7.95
CA ILE A 69 -15.20 -3.51 -6.54
C ILE A 69 -16.41 -3.72 -5.62
N ALA A 70 -17.61 -3.85 -6.17
CA ALA A 70 -18.79 -4.20 -5.39
C ALA A 70 -18.62 -5.60 -4.75
N GLY A 71 -18.80 -5.68 -3.43
CA GLY A 71 -18.62 -6.88 -2.62
C GLY A 71 -17.17 -7.22 -2.29
N GLN A 72 -16.22 -6.34 -2.60
CA GLN A 72 -14.82 -6.54 -2.24
C GLN A 72 -14.57 -6.23 -0.76
N ASN A 73 -13.60 -6.89 -0.13
CA ASN A 73 -13.22 -6.62 1.25
C ASN A 73 -12.81 -5.14 1.44
N ALA A 74 -13.32 -4.52 2.51
CA ALA A 74 -13.11 -3.10 2.78
C ALA A 74 -11.63 -2.75 3.02
N GLU A 75 -10.91 -3.58 3.78
CA GLU A 75 -9.48 -3.37 4.09
C GLU A 75 -8.65 -3.44 2.81
N TYR A 76 -8.98 -4.34 1.89
CA TYR A 76 -8.35 -4.43 0.58
C TYR A 76 -8.62 -3.18 -0.27
N ILE A 77 -9.84 -2.65 -0.28
CA ILE A 77 -10.14 -1.40 -1.00
C ILE A 77 -9.32 -0.25 -0.44
N VAL A 78 -9.26 -0.09 0.89
CA VAL A 78 -8.45 0.95 1.54
C VAL A 78 -6.97 0.78 1.18
N ALA A 79 -6.43 -0.44 1.28
CA ALA A 79 -5.04 -0.72 0.94
C ALA A 79 -4.73 -0.35 -0.51
N ALA A 80 -5.55 -0.80 -1.47
CA ALA A 80 -5.37 -0.48 -2.87
C ALA A 80 -5.43 1.03 -3.16
N LEU A 81 -6.37 1.76 -2.54
CA LEU A 81 -6.45 3.22 -2.67
C LEU A 81 -5.21 3.92 -2.10
N LYS A 82 -4.71 3.48 -0.93
CA LYS A 82 -3.46 4.00 -0.35
C LYS A 82 -2.25 3.70 -1.24
N GLU A 83 -2.19 2.52 -1.85
CA GLU A 83 -1.14 2.15 -2.79
C GLU A 83 -1.19 3.01 -4.07
N TYR A 84 -2.38 3.29 -4.61
CA TYR A 84 -2.53 4.21 -5.74
C TYR A 84 -2.19 5.66 -5.37
N ALA A 85 -2.56 6.12 -4.17
CA ALA A 85 -2.24 7.47 -3.71
C ALA A 85 -0.73 7.68 -3.55
N SER A 86 -0.03 6.67 -2.99
CA SER A 86 1.43 6.69 -2.80
C SER A 86 2.23 6.37 -4.06
N GLY A 87 1.60 5.77 -5.08
CA GLY A 87 2.26 5.29 -6.30
C GLY A 87 2.88 3.89 -6.18
N ALA A 88 2.71 3.20 -5.05
CA ALA A 88 3.14 1.82 -4.88
C ALA A 88 2.40 0.85 -5.82
N ARG A 89 1.16 1.19 -6.20
CA ARG A 89 0.38 0.52 -7.24
C ARG A 89 0.11 1.52 -8.35
N SER A 90 0.47 1.17 -9.58
CA SER A 90 0.39 2.12 -10.70
C SER A 90 -0.79 1.86 -11.62
N PHE A 91 -1.55 2.93 -11.88
CA PHE A 91 -2.51 3.08 -12.97
C PHE A 91 -2.91 4.56 -13.01
N PRO A 92 -2.52 5.33 -14.05
CA PRO A 92 -2.59 6.80 -14.02
C PRO A 92 -3.95 7.37 -13.59
N THR A 93 -5.05 6.80 -14.07
CA THR A 93 -6.41 7.23 -13.71
C THR A 93 -6.71 7.00 -12.23
N MET A 94 -6.34 5.84 -11.68
CA MET A 94 -6.60 5.53 -10.27
C MET A 94 -5.65 6.26 -9.34
N GLU A 95 -4.41 6.54 -9.73
CA GLU A 95 -3.51 7.41 -8.98
C GLU A 95 -4.09 8.82 -8.82
N ALA A 96 -4.62 9.39 -9.92
CA ALA A 96 -5.25 10.71 -9.89
C ALA A 96 -6.51 10.74 -9.00
N ILE A 97 -7.35 9.70 -9.09
CA ILE A 97 -8.53 9.55 -8.23
C ILE A 97 -8.09 9.41 -6.76
N ALA A 98 -7.19 8.49 -6.45
CA ALA A 98 -6.79 8.18 -5.08
C ALA A 98 -6.11 9.36 -4.37
N LYS A 99 -5.30 10.15 -5.09
CA LYS A 99 -4.67 11.38 -4.54
C LYS A 99 -5.67 12.47 -4.17
N SER A 100 -6.91 12.42 -4.69
CA SER A 100 -7.97 13.36 -4.34
C SER A 100 -8.79 12.96 -3.11
N LEU A 101 -8.53 11.78 -2.54
CA LEU A 101 -9.28 11.22 -1.42
C LEU A 101 -8.51 11.41 -0.11
N SER A 102 -9.23 11.80 0.94
CA SER A 102 -8.71 11.69 2.31
C SER A 102 -8.76 10.23 2.78
N GLU A 103 -8.04 9.89 3.85
CA GLU A 103 -8.14 8.55 4.45
C GLU A 103 -9.56 8.22 4.92
N LYS A 104 -10.33 9.23 5.33
CA LYS A 104 -11.73 9.08 5.70
C LYS A 104 -12.60 8.78 4.48
N ASP A 105 -12.38 9.46 3.35
CA ASP A 105 -13.08 9.15 2.10
C ASP A 105 -12.78 7.71 1.64
N MET A 106 -11.53 7.27 1.73
CA MET A 106 -11.14 5.90 1.37
C MET A 106 -11.87 4.87 2.25
N ALA A 107 -11.94 5.09 3.56
CA ALA A 107 -12.66 4.23 4.49
C ALA A 107 -14.17 4.22 4.22
N ASP A 108 -14.77 5.37 3.94
CA ASP A 108 -16.21 5.50 3.64
C ASP A 108 -16.59 4.77 2.35
N LEU A 109 -15.79 4.95 1.29
CA LEU A 109 -15.96 4.25 0.02
C LEU A 109 -15.78 2.74 0.18
N ALA A 110 -14.78 2.31 0.94
CA ALA A 110 -14.55 0.90 1.23
C ALA A 110 -15.74 0.27 1.99
N ALA A 111 -16.26 0.97 3.01
CA ALA A 111 -17.45 0.55 3.74
C ALA A 111 -18.69 0.47 2.83
N TYR A 112 -18.85 1.41 1.90
CA TYR A 112 -19.94 1.37 0.92
C TYR A 112 -19.84 0.16 -0.01
N TYR A 113 -18.70 -0.01 -0.71
CA TYR A 113 -18.55 -1.04 -1.73
C TYR A 113 -18.50 -2.46 -1.16
N ALA A 114 -17.96 -2.65 0.05
CA ALA A 114 -17.97 -3.95 0.72
C ALA A 114 -19.38 -4.47 1.07
N ASN A 115 -20.35 -3.56 1.22
CA ASN A 115 -21.74 -3.91 1.52
C ASN A 115 -22.60 -4.16 0.25
N LEU A 116 -22.04 -3.95 -0.94
CA LEU A 116 -22.71 -4.28 -2.20
C LEU A 116 -22.55 -5.78 -2.53
N LYS A 117 -23.50 -6.35 -3.28
CA LYS A 117 -23.46 -7.76 -3.74
C LYS A 117 -23.20 -7.81 -5.25
#